data_AF-A0A970XXZ4-F1
#
_entry.id   AF-A0A970XXZ4-F1
#
_cell.length_a   1.000
_cell.length_b   1.000
_cell.length_c   1.000
_cell.angle_alpha   90.00
_cell.angle_beta   90.00
_cell.angle_gamma   90.00
#
_symmetry.space_group_name_H-M   'P 1'
#
loop_
_entity.id
_entity.type
_entity.pdbx_description
1 polymer ?
#
loop_
_entity_poly.entity_id
_entity_poly.type
_entity_poly.pdbx_seq_one_letter_code
_entity_poly.pdbx_strand_id
1 'polypeptide(L)'
;MKRLFTTLNAGPVIVALIVTSAFIGGCTVDKEEGFAIYLTKYDIPPSQMEALSHIEIADSPVISEDDVVYYNWQTQRLKLTPAAFERISELDVPVSGRSFVVCVDKGPIYWGAFWVAHSSQSFEGVTIWKPLGDEIPEIIAIELGYPSSSFYQGDDPRDNETVLQSLEQTGKLTAGLSINDIDKLSSSMKGYELYSWQEKGEWHFTLITGTNRIKFIEEIVSDEDIISEVGWIKIHTAGVSEIKAVLTKLQRGENIFWAAGLMEAVGTSDMVIEHPPKPIIDEIEVFADGLGLVLTAP
;
A
#
# COMPACT_ATOMS: atom_id res chain seq x y z
N MET A 1 -45.80 -52.08 -78.42
CA MET A 1 -47.05 -51.39 -78.82
C MET A 1 -47.38 -50.38 -77.72
N LYS A 2 -47.66 -49.13 -78.09
CA LYS A 2 -48.10 -47.98 -77.27
C LYS A 2 -47.09 -47.26 -76.36
N ARG A 3 -46.90 -46.00 -76.77
CA ARG A 3 -46.31 -44.80 -76.16
C ARG A 3 -47.01 -44.32 -74.87
N LEU A 4 -46.26 -43.51 -74.11
CA LEU A 4 -46.53 -42.11 -73.67
C LEU A 4 -46.74 -41.77 -72.17
N PHE A 5 -45.97 -40.73 -71.80
CA PHE A 5 -46.17 -39.64 -70.82
C PHE A 5 -45.45 -39.64 -69.45
N THR A 6 -44.92 -38.44 -69.23
CA THR A 6 -44.09 -37.76 -68.22
C THR A 6 -44.72 -37.53 -66.85
N THR A 7 -43.89 -37.46 -65.80
CA THR A 7 -43.98 -36.46 -64.72
C THR A 7 -42.62 -36.25 -64.02
N LEU A 8 -42.26 -34.98 -63.81
CA LEU A 8 -41.19 -34.48 -62.91
C LEU A 8 -41.52 -34.79 -61.44
N ASN A 9 -40.51 -35.00 -60.58
CA ASN A 9 -40.27 -34.14 -59.40
C ASN A 9 -39.01 -34.48 -58.59
N ALA A 10 -38.29 -33.40 -58.25
CA ALA A 10 -37.45 -33.12 -57.08
C ALA A 10 -36.63 -34.27 -56.45
N GLY A 11 -35.31 -34.24 -56.69
CA GLY A 11 -34.33 -34.98 -55.90
C GLY A 11 -34.09 -34.35 -54.51
N PRO A 12 -33.59 -35.13 -53.53
CA PRO A 12 -33.40 -34.67 -52.17
C PRO A 12 -32.15 -33.77 -52.07
N VAL A 13 -32.32 -32.57 -51.51
CA VAL A 13 -31.22 -31.70 -51.09
C VAL A 13 -30.65 -32.26 -49.79
N ILE A 14 -29.45 -32.86 -49.88
CA ILE A 14 -28.64 -33.25 -48.73
C ILE A 14 -27.96 -31.99 -48.20
N VAL A 15 -28.37 -31.54 -47.02
CA VAL A 15 -27.66 -30.50 -46.26
C VAL A 15 -26.49 -31.17 -45.54
N ALA A 16 -25.28 -31.00 -46.08
CA ALA A 16 -24.05 -31.37 -45.39
C ALA A 16 -23.75 -30.30 -44.32
N LEU A 17 -23.91 -30.66 -43.05
CA LEU A 17 -23.46 -29.86 -41.91
C LEU A 17 -21.93 -29.93 -41.85
N ILE A 18 -21.25 -28.90 -42.34
CA ILE A 18 -19.82 -28.71 -42.13
C ILE A 18 -19.66 -28.18 -40.71
N VAL A 19 -19.27 -29.05 -39.77
CA VAL A 19 -18.80 -28.64 -38.45
C VAL A 19 -17.38 -28.11 -38.65
N THR A 20 -17.26 -26.80 -38.88
CA THR A 20 -15.99 -26.09 -38.74
C THR A 20 -15.67 -25.97 -37.25
N SER A 21 -14.80 -26.85 -36.77
CA SER A 21 -14.17 -26.75 -35.46
C SER A 21 -13.30 -25.48 -35.43
N ALA A 22 -13.87 -24.38 -34.95
CA ALA A 22 -13.10 -23.19 -34.62
C ALA A 22 -12.18 -23.53 -33.44
N PHE A 23 -10.90 -23.77 -33.72
CA PHE A 23 -9.84 -23.67 -32.72
C PHE A 23 -9.78 -22.21 -32.27
N ILE A 24 -10.50 -21.88 -31.20
CA ILE A 24 -10.22 -20.69 -30.42
C ILE A 24 -8.95 -21.03 -29.65
N GLY A 25 -7.80 -20.79 -30.29
CA GLY A 25 -6.56 -20.59 -29.56
C GLY A 25 -6.78 -19.38 -28.68
N GLY A 26 -7.03 -19.63 -27.39
CA GLY A 26 -6.90 -18.57 -26.40
C GLY A 26 -5.46 -18.07 -26.50
N CYS A 27 -5.27 -16.86 -27.02
CA CYS A 27 -4.10 -16.10 -26.67
C CYS A 27 -4.09 -16.06 -25.15
N THR A 28 -3.18 -16.79 -24.52
CA THR A 28 -2.72 -16.43 -23.19
C THR A 28 -2.12 -15.04 -23.40
N VAL A 29 -2.92 -14.00 -23.10
CA VAL A 29 -2.36 -12.68 -22.82
C VAL A 29 -1.40 -12.96 -21.68
N ASP A 30 -0.09 -12.93 -21.97
CA ASP A 30 0.91 -12.99 -20.92
C ASP A 30 0.51 -11.93 -19.91
N LYS A 31 0.35 -12.33 -18.65
CA LYS A 31 -0.03 -11.41 -17.59
C LYS A 31 0.98 -10.26 -17.63
N GLU A 32 0.47 -9.05 -17.90
CA GLU A 32 1.24 -7.81 -17.80
C GLU A 32 1.91 -7.79 -16.42
N GLU A 33 3.21 -7.46 -16.39
CA GLU A 33 4.01 -7.47 -15.17
C GLU A 33 3.52 -6.38 -14.20
N GLY A 34 2.93 -5.32 -14.75
CA GLY A 34 2.46 -4.17 -14.00
C GLY A 34 3.64 -3.39 -13.42
N PHE A 35 3.42 -2.84 -12.24
CA PHE A 35 4.41 -2.03 -11.53
C PHE A 35 5.61 -2.87 -11.07
N ALA A 36 6.81 -2.35 -11.29
CA ALA A 36 8.03 -2.94 -10.75
C ALA A 36 9.15 -1.91 -10.56
N ILE A 37 10.03 -2.16 -9.60
CA ILE A 37 11.29 -1.43 -9.42
C ILE A 37 12.45 -2.36 -9.74
N TYR A 38 13.29 -1.93 -10.67
CA TYR A 38 14.46 -2.65 -11.15
C TYR A 38 15.75 -1.95 -10.74
N LEU A 39 16.81 -2.72 -10.51
CA LEU A 39 18.16 -2.17 -10.55
C LEU A 39 18.60 -1.97 -12.00
N THR A 40 19.57 -1.10 -12.23
CA THR A 40 20.22 -1.02 -13.54
C THR A 40 21.11 -2.25 -13.77
N LYS A 41 21.16 -2.77 -15.00
CA LYS A 41 21.88 -4.01 -15.32
C LYS A 41 23.39 -3.94 -15.07
N TYR A 42 23.98 -2.75 -15.23
CA TYR A 42 25.41 -2.52 -15.12
C TYR A 42 25.80 -1.70 -13.87
N ASP A 43 24.90 -1.62 -12.88
CA ASP A 43 25.10 -0.88 -11.63
C ASP A 43 25.57 0.57 -11.87
N ILE A 44 24.86 1.25 -12.77
CA ILE A 44 25.15 2.62 -13.17
C ILE A 44 24.98 3.52 -11.94
N PRO A 45 25.98 4.34 -11.57
CA PRO A 45 25.86 5.21 -10.42
C PRO A 45 24.90 6.37 -10.70
N PRO A 46 24.22 6.92 -9.68
CA PRO A 46 23.25 8.01 -9.86
C PRO A 46 23.80 9.24 -10.60
N SER A 47 25.09 9.55 -10.40
CA SER A 47 25.77 10.68 -11.07
C SER A 47 25.95 10.52 -12.58
N GLN A 48 25.69 9.34 -13.15
CA GLN A 48 25.80 9.09 -14.59
C GLN A 48 24.45 8.89 -15.28
N MET A 49 23.36 8.77 -14.51
CA MET A 49 22.04 8.40 -15.05
C MET A 49 21.50 9.42 -16.07
N GLU A 50 21.65 10.72 -15.80
CA GLU A 50 21.16 11.78 -16.70
C GLU A 50 21.88 11.84 -18.05
N ALA A 51 23.11 11.34 -18.12
CA ALA A 51 23.92 11.36 -19.34
C ALA A 51 23.53 10.25 -20.33
N LEU A 52 22.65 9.33 -19.94
CA LEU A 52 22.30 8.15 -20.72
C LEU A 52 21.02 8.36 -21.52
N SER A 53 21.09 8.06 -22.82
CA SER A 53 19.90 8.06 -23.68
C SER A 53 19.08 6.77 -23.56
N HIS A 54 19.69 5.70 -23.04
CA HIS A 54 19.08 4.39 -22.85
C HIS A 54 19.62 3.74 -21.57
N ILE A 55 18.73 3.10 -20.81
CA ILE A 55 19.07 2.40 -19.57
C ILE A 55 18.62 0.95 -19.72
N GLU A 56 19.55 0.00 -19.57
CA GLU A 56 19.21 -1.41 -19.44
C GLU A 56 18.88 -1.72 -17.98
N ILE A 57 17.71 -2.29 -17.74
CA ILE A 57 17.28 -2.80 -16.43
C ILE A 57 17.78 -4.24 -16.21
N ALA A 58 17.92 -4.64 -14.95
CA ALA A 58 18.28 -6.00 -14.57
C ALA A 58 17.21 -7.02 -15.01
N ASP A 59 17.58 -8.30 -15.11
CA ASP A 59 16.68 -9.35 -15.60
C ASP A 59 15.49 -9.64 -14.66
N SER A 60 15.58 -9.25 -13.39
CA SER A 60 14.54 -9.42 -12.38
C SER A 60 14.39 -8.16 -11.52
N PRO A 61 13.16 -7.82 -11.13
CA PRO A 61 12.93 -6.64 -10.30
C PRO A 61 13.44 -6.87 -8.88
N VAL A 62 13.84 -5.79 -8.23
CA VAL A 62 14.12 -5.81 -6.78
C VAL A 62 12.82 -5.75 -5.97
N ILE A 63 11.81 -5.05 -6.50
CA ILE A 63 10.42 -5.02 -6.00
C ILE A 63 9.50 -5.27 -7.20
N SER A 64 8.75 -6.36 -7.19
CA SER A 64 7.68 -6.64 -8.15
C SER A 64 6.31 -6.18 -7.63
N GLU A 65 5.28 -6.18 -8.46
CA GLU A 65 3.92 -5.87 -8.03
C GLU A 65 3.42 -6.81 -6.92
N ASP A 66 3.76 -8.10 -7.00
CA ASP A 66 3.38 -9.10 -5.98
C ASP A 66 4.02 -8.81 -4.62
N ASP A 67 5.11 -8.03 -4.58
CA ASP A 67 5.76 -7.59 -3.36
C ASP A 67 5.09 -6.37 -2.72
N VAL A 68 4.22 -5.66 -3.45
CA VAL A 68 3.53 -4.47 -2.97
C VAL A 68 2.23 -4.88 -2.26
N VAL A 69 2.09 -4.48 -1.00
CA VAL A 69 0.81 -4.60 -0.29
C VAL A 69 -0.08 -3.42 -0.67
N TYR A 70 0.44 -2.20 -0.54
CA TYR A 70 -0.18 -0.98 -1.04
C TYR A 70 0.87 0.11 -1.29
N TYR A 71 0.52 1.08 -2.12
CA TYR A 71 1.22 2.33 -2.31
C TYR A 71 0.29 3.49 -1.98
N ASN A 72 0.67 4.31 -1.01
CA ASN A 72 -0.06 5.52 -0.64
C ASN A 72 0.47 6.69 -1.47
N TRP A 73 -0.33 7.20 -2.41
CA TRP A 73 0.10 8.30 -3.28
C TRP A 73 0.18 9.65 -2.58
N GLN A 74 -0.57 9.87 -1.49
CA GLN A 74 -0.50 11.13 -0.74
C GLN A 74 0.78 11.19 0.09
N THR A 75 1.13 10.10 0.76
CA THR A 75 2.32 10.03 1.63
C THR A 75 3.56 9.50 0.92
N GLN A 76 3.42 9.04 -0.33
CA GLN A 76 4.50 8.52 -1.17
C GLN A 76 5.21 7.31 -0.51
N ARG A 77 4.42 6.49 0.18
CA ARG A 77 4.89 5.35 0.98
C ARG A 77 4.42 4.03 0.38
N LEU A 78 5.34 3.09 0.29
CA LEU A 78 5.10 1.76 -0.24
C LEU A 78 5.18 0.74 0.90
N LYS A 79 4.06 0.10 1.21
CA LYS A 79 4.03 -1.05 2.10
C LYS A 79 4.43 -2.29 1.32
N LEU A 80 5.47 -2.96 1.79
CA LEU A 80 5.99 -4.17 1.18
C LEU A 80 5.56 -5.43 1.94
N THR A 81 5.61 -6.57 1.26
CA THR A 81 5.61 -7.87 1.95
C THR A 81 6.88 -7.99 2.81
N PRO A 82 6.86 -8.80 3.90
CA PRO A 82 8.05 -8.99 4.74
C PRO A 82 9.28 -9.45 3.96
N ALA A 83 9.09 -10.38 3.01
CA ALA A 83 10.18 -10.90 2.19
C ALA A 83 10.79 -9.82 1.28
N ALA A 84 9.97 -8.93 0.72
CA ALA A 84 10.47 -7.83 -0.10
C ALA A 84 11.18 -6.77 0.73
N PHE A 85 10.63 -6.44 1.90
CA PHE A 85 11.26 -5.51 2.82
C PHE A 85 12.63 -5.99 3.27
N GLU A 86 12.77 -7.28 3.61
CA GLU A 86 14.06 -7.89 3.96
C GLU A 86 15.06 -7.81 2.80
N ARG A 87 14.63 -8.08 1.55
CA ARG A 87 15.49 -7.91 0.37
C ARG A 87 16.00 -6.47 0.20
N ILE A 88 15.19 -5.45 0.52
CA ILE A 88 15.64 -4.05 0.49
C ILE A 88 16.58 -3.75 1.66
N SER A 89 16.29 -4.26 2.86
CA SER A 89 17.13 -4.10 4.04
C SER A 89 18.50 -4.77 3.89
N GLU A 90 18.62 -5.81 3.09
CA GLU A 90 19.90 -6.48 2.77
C GLU A 90 20.60 -5.92 1.53
N LEU A 91 19.96 -5.01 0.78
CA LEU A 91 20.52 -4.47 -0.45
C LEU A 91 21.84 -3.76 -0.18
N ASP A 92 22.89 -4.14 -0.91
CA ASP A 92 24.17 -3.42 -0.89
C ASP A 92 24.01 -2.08 -1.62
N VAL A 93 24.18 -0.98 -0.87
CA VAL A 93 23.99 0.39 -1.34
C VAL A 93 25.22 1.21 -0.94
N PRO A 94 26.05 1.65 -1.91
CA PRO A 94 27.18 2.54 -1.65
C PRO A 94 26.73 3.88 -1.08
N VAL A 95 27.66 4.61 -0.45
CA VAL A 95 27.39 5.99 0.01
C VAL A 95 27.06 6.96 -1.13
N SER A 96 27.42 6.63 -2.37
CA SER A 96 27.02 7.36 -3.58
C SER A 96 25.64 6.97 -4.11
N GLY A 97 24.93 6.11 -3.39
CA GLY A 97 23.66 5.52 -3.81
C GLY A 97 23.80 4.41 -4.83
N ARG A 98 22.67 3.75 -5.10
CA ARG A 98 22.53 2.71 -6.10
C ARG A 98 21.30 2.95 -6.96
N SER A 99 21.48 3.11 -8.27
CA SER A 99 20.37 3.50 -9.14
C SER A 99 19.33 2.40 -9.32
N PHE A 100 18.08 2.82 -9.30
CA PHE A 100 16.94 2.00 -9.68
C PHE A 100 16.13 2.68 -10.79
N VAL A 101 15.27 1.90 -11.44
CA VAL A 101 14.32 2.34 -12.45
C VAL A 101 12.94 1.83 -12.06
N VAL A 102 11.95 2.72 -12.05
CA VAL A 102 10.55 2.35 -11.91
C VAL A 102 10.00 2.06 -13.30
N CYS A 103 9.35 0.92 -13.44
CA CYS A 103 8.80 0.41 -14.68
C CYS A 103 7.32 0.07 -14.54
N VAL A 104 6.63 0.12 -15.67
CA VAL A 104 5.35 -0.57 -15.89
C VAL A 104 5.56 -1.48 -17.10
N ASP A 105 5.29 -2.78 -16.95
CA ASP A 105 5.47 -3.77 -18.02
C ASP A 105 6.87 -3.76 -18.65
N LYS A 106 7.90 -3.65 -17.80
CA LYS A 106 9.33 -3.48 -18.18
C LYS A 106 9.65 -2.22 -18.99
N GLY A 107 8.69 -1.34 -19.23
CA GLY A 107 8.89 -0.02 -19.79
C GLY A 107 9.40 0.95 -18.72
N PRO A 108 10.62 1.52 -18.85
CA PRO A 108 11.14 2.53 -17.92
C PRO A 108 10.25 3.78 -17.89
N ILE A 109 9.83 4.22 -16.71
CA ILE A 109 9.01 5.43 -16.50
C ILE A 109 9.85 6.55 -15.91
N TYR A 110 10.49 6.30 -14.77
CA TYR A 110 11.42 7.22 -14.12
C TYR A 110 12.51 6.46 -13.38
N TRP A 111 13.53 7.17 -12.91
CA TRP A 111 14.65 6.58 -12.19
C TRP A 111 14.87 7.29 -10.86
N GLY A 112 15.61 6.62 -9.98
CA GLY A 112 16.01 7.16 -8.69
C GLY A 112 17.21 6.41 -8.15
N ALA A 113 17.48 6.55 -6.86
CA ALA A 113 18.54 5.85 -6.17
C ALA A 113 18.10 5.32 -4.81
N PHE A 114 18.47 4.08 -4.51
CA PHE A 114 18.54 3.63 -3.13
C PHE A 114 19.65 4.41 -2.44
N TRP A 115 19.39 4.87 -1.21
CA TRP A 115 20.30 5.71 -0.45
C TRP A 115 20.48 5.23 0.99
N VAL A 116 21.60 5.62 1.62
CA VAL A 116 21.91 5.28 3.01
C VAL A 116 22.02 6.53 3.87
N ALA A 117 21.44 6.48 5.08
CA ALA A 117 21.35 7.61 6.01
C ALA A 117 22.71 8.18 6.46
N HIS A 118 23.78 7.39 6.38
CA HIS A 118 25.14 7.82 6.74
C HIS A 118 25.94 8.38 5.56
N SER A 119 25.28 8.64 4.42
CA SER A 119 25.92 9.32 3.30
C SER A 119 26.08 10.83 3.56
N SER A 120 27.23 11.38 3.18
CA SER A 120 27.48 12.83 3.14
C SER A 120 27.29 13.44 1.74
N GLN A 121 26.94 12.63 0.73
CA GLN A 121 26.64 13.12 -0.61
C GLN A 121 25.17 13.50 -0.69
N SER A 122 24.88 14.68 -1.22
CA SER A 122 23.51 15.08 -1.57
C SER A 122 23.11 14.45 -2.91
N PHE A 123 21.81 14.26 -3.10
CA PHE A 123 21.26 13.80 -4.36
C PHE A 123 19.99 14.59 -4.67
N GLU A 124 19.79 14.97 -5.92
CA GLU A 124 18.68 15.82 -6.36
C GLU A 124 17.57 15.05 -7.09
N GLY A 125 17.60 13.71 -7.07
CA GLY A 125 16.59 12.85 -7.71
C GLY A 125 15.68 12.14 -6.71
N VAL A 126 14.90 11.16 -7.20
CA VAL A 126 14.03 10.32 -6.36
C VAL A 126 14.86 9.38 -5.50
N THR A 127 14.56 9.27 -4.22
CA THR A 127 15.28 8.42 -3.26
C THR A 127 14.39 7.37 -2.64
N ILE A 128 14.95 6.19 -2.40
CA ILE A 128 14.39 5.20 -1.48
C ILE A 128 15.45 4.94 -0.42
N TRP A 129 15.14 5.26 0.82
CA TRP A 129 16.08 5.02 1.91
C TRP A 129 16.13 3.53 2.20
N LYS A 130 17.34 3.00 2.31
CA LYS A 130 17.56 1.64 2.79
C LYS A 130 17.12 1.58 4.26
N PRO A 131 16.13 0.73 4.62
CA PRO A 131 15.72 0.57 6.00
C PRO A 131 16.86 0.05 6.88
N LEU A 132 16.82 0.39 8.17
CA LEU A 132 17.77 -0.09 9.16
C LEU A 132 17.25 -1.35 9.85
N GLY A 133 17.05 -2.44 9.09
CA GLY A 133 16.75 -3.78 9.63
C GLY A 133 15.27 -4.00 9.98
N ASP A 134 14.99 -4.61 11.13
CA ASP A 134 13.66 -5.06 11.64
C ASP A 134 12.64 -3.92 11.90
N GLU A 135 12.67 -2.85 11.09
CA GLU A 135 11.72 -1.75 11.14
C GLU A 135 10.32 -2.26 10.81
N ILE A 136 9.40 -2.09 11.76
CA ILE A 136 7.98 -2.39 11.57
C ILE A 136 7.20 -1.10 11.83
N PRO A 137 6.30 -0.67 10.92
CA PRO A 137 5.80 -1.40 9.74
C PRO A 137 6.83 -1.48 8.60
N GLU A 138 6.76 -2.58 7.81
CA GLU A 138 7.55 -2.83 6.58
C GLU A 138 7.22 -1.85 5.44
N ILE A 139 7.40 -0.56 5.69
CA ILE A 139 7.07 0.55 4.80
C ILE A 139 8.38 1.23 4.39
N ILE A 140 8.53 1.48 3.10
CA ILE A 140 9.59 2.34 2.57
C ILE A 140 8.98 3.64 2.04
N ALA A 141 9.72 4.74 2.18
CA ALA A 141 9.35 6.02 1.59
C ALA A 141 10.05 6.19 0.23
N ILE A 142 9.30 6.64 -0.77
CA ILE A 142 9.83 7.09 -2.05
C ILE A 142 9.88 8.62 -1.96
N GLU A 143 11.04 9.19 -1.68
CA GLU A 143 11.22 10.61 -1.40
C GLU A 143 11.81 11.37 -2.59
N LEU A 144 11.83 12.70 -2.49
CA LEU A 144 12.52 13.57 -3.42
C LEU A 144 13.75 14.14 -2.72
N GLY A 145 14.90 14.05 -3.38
CA GLY A 145 16.16 14.57 -2.89
C GLY A 145 16.74 13.81 -1.70
N TYR A 146 17.97 14.16 -1.36
CA TYR A 146 18.66 13.76 -0.13
C TYR A 146 19.66 14.86 0.26
N PRO A 147 19.77 15.21 1.55
CA PRO A 147 19.09 14.61 2.71
C PRO A 147 17.62 15.02 2.91
N SER A 148 17.09 15.90 2.06
CA SER A 148 15.70 16.36 2.13
C SER A 148 15.19 16.82 0.77
N SER A 149 13.87 17.02 0.66
CA SER A 149 13.20 17.52 -0.54
C SER A 149 13.62 18.91 -1.00
N SER A 150 14.27 19.71 -0.15
CA SER A 150 14.83 21.00 -0.57
C SER A 150 15.99 20.85 -1.57
N PHE A 151 16.55 19.65 -1.73
CA PHE A 151 17.59 19.34 -2.71
C PHE A 151 17.04 18.91 -4.06
N TYR A 152 15.75 18.59 -4.16
CA TYR A 152 15.13 18.21 -5.42
C TYR A 152 14.72 19.42 -6.24
N GLN A 153 14.89 19.34 -7.56
CA GLN A 153 14.42 20.35 -8.51
C GLN A 153 13.73 19.67 -9.69
N GLY A 154 12.65 20.29 -10.17
CA GLY A 154 11.89 19.79 -11.31
C GLY A 154 10.50 19.28 -10.93
N ASP A 155 9.85 18.66 -11.90
CA ASP A 155 8.53 18.06 -11.73
C ASP A 155 8.65 16.76 -10.92
N ASP A 156 7.61 16.41 -10.15
CA ASP A 156 7.59 15.18 -9.36
C ASP A 156 7.29 13.96 -10.27
N PRO A 157 8.24 13.06 -10.53
CA PRO A 157 8.01 11.91 -11.39
C PRO A 157 7.13 10.84 -10.72
N ARG A 158 6.92 10.93 -9.41
CA ARG A 158 6.11 9.96 -8.65
C ARG A 158 4.62 10.13 -8.93
N ASP A 159 4.20 11.30 -9.42
CA ASP A 159 2.84 11.58 -9.87
C ASP A 159 2.54 11.05 -11.30
N ASN A 160 3.43 10.22 -11.86
CA ASN A 160 3.25 9.69 -13.20
C ASN A 160 1.98 8.83 -13.31
N GLU A 161 1.03 9.27 -14.15
CA GLU A 161 -0.27 8.61 -14.33
C GLU A 161 -0.17 7.14 -14.73
N THR A 162 0.87 6.74 -15.47
CA THR A 162 1.04 5.33 -15.90
C THR A 162 1.32 4.43 -14.70
N VAL A 163 2.15 4.89 -13.77
CA VAL A 163 2.47 4.16 -12.52
C VAL A 163 1.24 4.10 -11.62
N LEU A 164 0.56 5.24 -11.43
CA LEU A 164 -0.63 5.31 -10.58
C LEU A 164 -1.74 4.40 -11.12
N GLN A 165 -2.03 4.44 -12.43
CA GLN A 165 -3.03 3.59 -13.06
C GLN A 165 -2.68 2.10 -12.95
N SER A 166 -1.41 1.72 -13.13
CA SER A 166 -0.97 0.34 -12.98
C SER A 166 -1.25 -0.18 -11.56
N LEU A 167 -0.90 0.60 -10.54
CA LEU A 167 -1.17 0.25 -9.14
C LEU A 167 -2.67 0.28 -8.80
N GLU A 168 -3.45 1.18 -9.41
CA GLU A 168 -4.90 1.27 -9.21
C GLU A 168 -5.62 0.05 -9.78
N GLN A 169 -5.26 -0.37 -11.00
CA GLN A 169 -5.85 -1.53 -11.68
C GLN A 169 -5.67 -2.83 -10.89
N THR A 170 -4.63 -2.92 -10.07
CA THR A 170 -4.35 -4.09 -9.23
C THR A 170 -4.74 -3.90 -7.76
N GLY A 171 -5.44 -2.81 -7.45
CA GLY A 171 -5.94 -2.51 -6.09
C GLY A 171 -4.83 -2.20 -5.09
N LYS A 172 -3.64 -1.83 -5.58
CA LYS A 172 -2.46 -1.50 -4.77
C LYS A 172 -2.36 0.00 -4.50
N LEU A 173 -2.93 0.84 -5.37
CA LEU A 173 -2.99 2.27 -5.13
C LEU A 173 -4.00 2.57 -4.01
N THR A 174 -3.55 3.24 -2.96
CA THR A 174 -4.43 3.84 -1.95
C THR A 174 -4.17 5.34 -1.91
N ALA A 175 -5.23 6.11 -1.67
CA ALA A 175 -5.08 7.52 -1.32
C ALA A 175 -4.71 7.72 0.14
N GLY A 176 -4.65 6.64 0.94
CA GLY A 176 -5.18 6.73 2.29
C GLY A 176 -6.66 7.04 2.13
N LEU A 177 -7.54 6.04 2.20
CA LEU A 177 -8.97 6.36 2.25
C LEU A 177 -9.14 7.34 3.42
N SER A 178 -9.69 8.53 3.17
CA SER A 178 -10.05 9.39 4.27
C SER A 178 -11.09 8.64 5.07
N ILE A 179 -11.01 8.71 6.39
CA ILE A 179 -12.07 8.15 7.22
C ILE A 179 -13.44 8.69 6.80
N ASN A 180 -13.51 9.91 6.26
CA ASN A 180 -14.73 10.53 5.75
C ASN A 180 -15.34 9.82 4.52
N ASP A 181 -14.52 9.15 3.72
CA ASP A 181 -14.95 8.47 2.49
C ASP A 181 -15.35 7.01 2.74
N ILE A 182 -15.25 6.54 3.98
CA ILE A 182 -15.52 5.15 4.37
C ILE A 182 -16.84 5.04 5.11
N ASP A 183 -17.81 4.34 4.53
CA ASP A 183 -19.06 4.04 5.22
C ASP A 183 -18.87 3.03 6.37
N LYS A 184 -18.00 2.03 6.16
CA LYS A 184 -17.74 0.96 7.14
C LYS A 184 -16.31 0.47 7.07
N LEU A 185 -15.67 0.34 8.23
CA LEU A 185 -14.37 -0.27 8.39
C LEU A 185 -14.45 -1.81 8.30
N SER A 186 -13.38 -2.43 7.81
CA SER A 186 -13.23 -3.87 7.71
C SER A 186 -13.22 -4.52 9.10
N SER A 187 -13.62 -5.79 9.20
CA SER A 187 -13.58 -6.51 10.47
C SER A 187 -12.16 -6.92 10.82
N SER A 188 -11.78 -6.86 12.10
CA SER A 188 -10.48 -7.35 12.55
C SER A 188 -10.60 -8.71 13.21
N MET A 189 -9.79 -9.68 12.77
CA MET A 189 -9.76 -11.03 13.36
C MET A 189 -9.44 -11.02 14.86
N LYS A 190 -8.69 -10.01 15.32
CA LYS A 190 -8.30 -9.83 16.72
C LYS A 190 -8.98 -8.64 17.39
N GLY A 191 -9.92 -8.01 16.72
CA GLY A 191 -10.47 -6.72 17.15
C GLY A 191 -9.47 -5.57 16.96
N TYR A 192 -9.81 -4.44 17.56
CA TYR A 192 -9.07 -3.19 17.48
C TYR A 192 -8.40 -2.87 18.82
N GLU A 193 -7.29 -2.16 18.75
CA GLU A 193 -6.63 -1.54 19.89
C GLU A 193 -6.96 -0.04 19.86
N LEU A 194 -7.34 0.52 20.99
CA LEU A 194 -7.54 1.95 21.19
C LEU A 194 -6.46 2.46 22.13
N TYR A 195 -5.73 3.47 21.69
CA TYR A 195 -4.74 4.18 22.50
C TYR A 195 -5.18 5.63 22.69
N SER A 196 -4.75 6.23 23.80
CA SER A 196 -4.99 7.64 24.09
C SER A 196 -3.78 8.29 24.74
N TRP A 197 -3.60 9.59 24.48
CA TRP A 197 -2.60 10.44 25.12
C TRP A 197 -3.08 11.88 25.15
N GLN A 198 -2.43 12.70 25.98
CA GLN A 198 -2.69 14.13 26.03
C GLN A 198 -1.56 14.90 25.32
N GLU A 199 -1.93 15.78 24.39
CA GLU A 199 -1.01 16.73 23.77
C GLU A 199 -1.60 18.15 23.85
N LYS A 200 -0.83 19.12 24.35
CA LYS A 200 -1.23 20.54 24.43
C LYS A 200 -2.60 20.79 25.10
N GLY A 201 -3.01 19.89 26.01
CA GLY A 201 -4.28 19.97 26.73
C GLY A 201 -5.49 19.33 26.02
N GLU A 202 -5.28 18.76 24.83
CA GLU A 202 -6.28 18.02 24.07
C GLU A 202 -6.02 16.50 24.18
N TRP A 203 -7.10 15.71 24.18
CA TRP A 203 -7.01 14.25 24.17
C TRP A 203 -6.94 13.75 22.74
N HIS A 204 -5.92 12.97 22.44
CA HIS A 204 -5.74 12.29 21.17
C HIS A 204 -6.01 10.81 21.32
N PHE A 205 -6.43 10.19 20.24
CA PHE A 205 -6.75 8.77 20.18
C PHE A 205 -6.24 8.16 18.89
N THR A 206 -5.75 6.92 18.98
CA THR A 206 -5.45 6.10 17.81
C THR A 206 -6.23 4.79 17.90
N LEU A 207 -7.09 4.55 16.92
CA LEU A 207 -7.73 3.25 16.71
C LEU A 207 -6.92 2.47 15.67
N ILE A 208 -6.36 1.34 16.06
CA ILE A 208 -5.51 0.53 15.19
C ILE A 208 -5.94 -0.93 15.21
N THR A 209 -5.68 -1.64 14.11
CA THR A 209 -5.96 -3.08 14.01
C THR A 209 -5.12 -3.86 15.01
N GLY A 210 -5.77 -4.75 15.76
CA GLY A 210 -5.12 -5.58 16.76
C GLY A 210 -4.20 -6.64 16.15
N THR A 211 -3.01 -6.83 16.72
CA THR A 211 -2.01 -7.80 16.21
C THR A 211 -1.32 -8.58 17.33
N ASN A 212 -0.44 -9.54 17.00
CA ASN A 212 0.46 -10.15 17.99
C ASN A 212 1.80 -9.39 18.10
N ARG A 213 1.90 -8.20 17.53
CA ARG A 213 3.11 -7.39 17.49
C ARG A 213 3.01 -6.25 18.49
N ILE A 214 4.13 -5.94 19.13
CA ILE A 214 4.34 -4.72 19.92
C ILE A 214 4.23 -3.50 19.01
N LYS A 215 3.45 -2.49 19.40
CA LYS A 215 3.32 -1.22 18.67
C LYS A 215 4.34 -0.23 19.19
N PHE A 216 4.95 0.57 18.32
CA PHE A 216 5.89 1.61 18.79
C PHE A 216 5.11 2.87 19.18
N ILE A 217 5.62 3.66 20.13
CA ILE A 217 4.93 4.92 20.49
C ILE A 217 4.84 5.83 19.28
N GLU A 218 5.92 5.91 18.49
CA GLU A 218 6.01 6.70 17.27
C GLU A 218 4.97 6.27 16.21
N GLU A 219 4.64 4.99 16.17
CA GLU A 219 3.55 4.47 15.32
C GLU A 219 2.19 4.94 15.83
N ILE A 220 1.95 4.84 17.15
CA ILE A 220 0.67 5.18 17.78
C ILE A 220 0.38 6.67 17.65
N VAL A 221 1.37 7.54 17.93
CA VAL A 221 1.19 8.99 17.98
C VAL A 221 1.38 9.69 16.64
N SER A 222 1.75 8.96 15.59
CA SER A 222 1.89 9.52 14.26
C SER A 222 0.52 9.95 13.71
N ASP A 223 0.45 11.13 13.10
CA ASP A 223 -0.73 11.67 12.42
C ASP A 223 -1.09 10.94 11.11
N GLU A 224 -0.30 9.94 10.71
CA GLU A 224 -0.56 9.18 9.48
C GLU A 224 -1.71 8.18 9.69
N ASP A 225 -2.82 8.44 9.01
CA ASP A 225 -3.92 7.48 8.85
C ASP A 225 -3.54 6.42 7.81
N ILE A 226 -3.81 5.17 8.13
CA ILE A 226 -3.67 4.05 7.21
C ILE A 226 -5.01 3.34 7.18
N ILE A 227 -5.64 3.32 6.01
CA ILE A 227 -6.85 2.53 5.81
C ILE A 227 -6.68 1.71 4.53
N SER A 228 -6.68 0.40 4.69
CA SER A 228 -6.51 -0.56 3.61
C SER A 228 -7.70 -1.50 3.50
N GLU A 229 -8.01 -1.90 2.26
CA GLU A 229 -9.07 -2.89 1.97
C GLU A 229 -8.75 -4.27 2.56
N VAL A 230 -7.47 -4.56 2.82
CA VAL A 230 -6.99 -5.83 3.41
C VAL A 230 -7.08 -5.88 4.93
N GLY A 231 -7.67 -4.87 5.57
CA GLY A 231 -7.95 -4.92 7.01
C GLY A 231 -6.91 -4.31 7.92
N TRP A 232 -5.84 -3.71 7.37
CA TRP A 232 -4.94 -2.88 8.16
C TRP A 232 -5.48 -1.46 8.26
N ILE A 233 -5.87 -1.09 9.47
CA ILE A 233 -6.44 0.20 9.82
C ILE A 233 -5.62 0.80 10.96
N LYS A 234 -5.25 2.08 10.84
CA LYS A 234 -4.75 2.97 11.88
C LYS A 234 -5.39 4.33 11.61
N ILE A 235 -6.13 4.86 12.59
CA ILE A 235 -6.79 6.16 12.46
C ILE A 235 -6.45 6.98 13.70
N HIS A 236 -5.84 8.14 13.48
CA HIS A 236 -5.57 9.14 14.50
C HIS A 236 -6.73 10.16 14.56
N THR A 237 -7.10 10.55 15.77
CA THR A 237 -8.12 11.57 16.01
C THR A 237 -7.75 12.46 17.19
N ALA A 238 -8.08 13.74 17.09
CA ALA A 238 -8.03 14.69 18.19
C ALA A 238 -9.45 14.95 18.72
N GLY A 239 -9.69 14.62 19.98
CA GLY A 239 -10.94 14.88 20.69
C GLY A 239 -11.95 13.72 20.68
N VAL A 240 -12.82 13.74 21.70
CA VAL A 240 -13.83 12.69 21.95
C VAL A 240 -14.86 12.58 20.82
N SER A 241 -15.22 13.71 20.19
CA SER A 241 -16.19 13.72 19.09
C SER A 241 -15.67 12.97 17.86
N GLU A 242 -14.40 13.14 17.53
CA GLU A 242 -13.79 12.55 16.34
C GLU A 242 -13.61 11.04 16.51
N ILE A 243 -13.10 10.57 17.66
CA ILE A 243 -13.02 9.11 17.91
C ILE A 243 -14.40 8.46 17.89
N LYS A 244 -15.44 9.12 18.41
CA LYS A 244 -16.82 8.63 18.30
C LYS A 244 -17.26 8.51 16.85
N ALA A 245 -16.93 9.47 15.99
CA ALA A 245 -17.24 9.39 14.56
C ALA A 245 -16.56 8.15 13.93
N VAL A 246 -15.31 7.86 14.28
CA VAL A 246 -14.61 6.64 13.84
C VAL A 246 -15.32 5.38 14.31
N LEU A 247 -15.72 5.32 15.58
CA LEU A 247 -16.41 4.15 16.15
C LEU A 247 -17.73 3.83 15.42
N THR A 248 -18.44 4.83 14.88
CA THR A 248 -19.67 4.59 14.09
C THR A 248 -19.42 3.76 12.82
N LYS A 249 -18.18 3.72 12.33
CA LYS A 249 -17.79 2.99 11.12
C LYS A 249 -17.41 1.54 11.42
N LEU A 250 -17.27 1.16 12.69
CA LEU A 250 -16.99 -0.24 13.07
C LEU A 250 -18.22 -1.13 12.94
N GLN A 251 -17.99 -2.42 12.75
CA GLN A 251 -19.06 -3.40 12.64
C GLN A 251 -19.61 -3.76 14.03
N ARG A 252 -20.92 -3.96 14.14
CA ARG A 252 -21.54 -4.47 15.37
C ARG A 252 -20.86 -5.79 15.78
N GLY A 253 -20.50 -5.90 17.06
CA GLY A 253 -19.84 -7.07 17.64
C GLY A 253 -18.31 -7.04 17.56
N GLU A 254 -17.70 -6.00 16.98
CA GLU A 254 -16.25 -5.81 17.03
C GLU A 254 -15.76 -5.62 18.47
N ASN A 255 -14.59 -6.18 18.77
CA ASN A 255 -13.92 -6.02 20.06
C ASN A 255 -12.93 -4.88 19.97
N ILE A 256 -12.89 -4.03 21.00
CA ILE A 256 -11.96 -2.91 21.10
C ILE A 256 -11.27 -3.00 22.46
N PHE A 257 -9.95 -3.02 22.48
CA PHE A 257 -9.13 -3.10 23.68
C PHE A 257 -8.49 -1.74 23.93
N TRP A 258 -8.87 -1.06 25.01
CA TRP A 258 -8.33 0.26 25.32
C TRP A 258 -7.06 0.15 26.17
N ALA A 259 -5.92 0.17 25.51
CA ALA A 259 -4.62 -0.01 26.13
C ALA A 259 -4.11 1.30 26.76
N ALA A 260 -3.50 1.18 27.95
CA ALA A 260 -2.65 2.22 28.53
C ALA A 260 -1.45 1.61 29.26
N GLY A 261 -0.38 2.39 29.35
CA GLY A 261 0.84 2.02 30.09
C GLY A 261 1.98 1.45 29.23
N LEU A 262 3.19 1.60 29.75
CA LEU A 262 4.49 1.31 29.13
C LEU A 262 4.75 -0.15 28.69
N MET A 263 3.85 -1.10 28.97
CA MET A 263 4.12 -2.52 28.71
C MET A 263 3.88 -2.97 27.27
N GLU A 264 3.19 -2.17 26.44
CA GLU A 264 2.88 -2.54 25.05
C GLU A 264 3.47 -1.60 24.00
N ALA A 265 3.99 -0.44 24.42
CA ALA A 265 4.60 0.54 23.54
C ALA A 265 6.06 0.81 23.90
N VAL A 266 6.98 0.48 22.99
CA VAL A 266 8.42 0.76 23.09
C VAL A 266 8.70 2.02 22.27
N GLY A 267 9.47 2.98 22.80
CA GLY A 267 9.78 4.22 22.07
C GLY A 267 10.50 5.27 22.92
N THR A 268 10.98 6.33 22.27
CA THR A 268 11.75 7.45 22.87
C THR A 268 10.97 8.77 22.94
N SER A 269 9.68 8.74 22.60
CA SER A 269 8.82 9.91 22.65
C SER A 269 8.54 10.38 24.09
N ASP A 270 8.47 11.70 24.28
CA ASP A 270 8.01 12.34 25.53
C ASP A 270 6.50 12.15 25.77
N MET A 271 5.78 11.57 24.79
CA MET A 271 4.34 11.33 24.88
C MET A 271 4.04 10.15 25.80
N VAL A 272 3.10 10.37 26.72
CA VAL A 272 2.66 9.36 27.69
C VAL A 272 1.33 8.78 27.22
N ILE A 273 1.33 7.49 26.88
CA ILE A 273 0.11 6.74 26.59
C ILE A 273 -0.62 6.47 27.91
N GLU A 274 -1.79 7.07 28.07
CA GLU A 274 -2.58 7.01 29.29
C GLU A 274 -4.08 7.09 28.99
N HIS A 275 -4.90 6.62 29.92
CA HIS A 275 -6.35 6.73 29.81
C HIS A 275 -6.80 8.16 30.15
N PRO A 276 -7.84 8.67 29.47
CA PRO A 276 -8.44 9.94 29.82
C PRO A 276 -9.17 9.87 31.17
N PRO A 277 -9.57 11.01 31.76
CA PRO A 277 -10.36 11.02 32.98
C PRO A 277 -11.64 10.16 32.84
N LYS A 278 -12.05 9.54 33.95
CA LYS A 278 -13.23 8.65 34.00
C LYS A 278 -14.47 9.17 33.26
N PRO A 279 -14.86 10.47 33.33
CA PRO A 279 -16.00 10.97 32.56
C PRO A 279 -15.88 10.75 31.04
N ILE A 280 -14.67 10.86 30.48
CA ILE A 280 -14.41 10.64 29.05
C ILE A 280 -14.45 9.14 28.73
N ILE A 281 -13.89 8.29 29.61
CA ILE A 281 -13.96 6.83 29.46
C ILE A 281 -15.43 6.38 29.44
N ASP A 282 -16.20 6.76 30.47
CA ASP A 282 -17.61 6.39 30.61
C ASP A 282 -18.42 6.90 29.39
N GLU A 283 -18.10 8.09 28.89
CA GLU A 283 -18.74 8.67 27.71
C GLU A 283 -18.47 7.89 26.42
N ILE A 284 -17.24 7.41 26.21
CA ILE A 284 -16.87 6.60 25.03
C ILE A 284 -17.43 5.19 25.16
N GLU A 285 -17.39 4.59 26.36
CA GLU A 285 -17.93 3.26 26.64
C GLU A 285 -19.44 3.18 26.38
N VAL A 286 -20.22 4.12 26.94
CA VAL A 286 -21.67 4.19 26.70
C VAL A 286 -21.98 4.37 25.21
N PHE A 287 -21.18 5.15 24.50
CA PHE A 287 -21.35 5.36 23.06
C PHE A 287 -21.05 4.08 22.26
N ALA A 288 -19.93 3.41 22.55
CA ALA A 288 -19.55 2.16 21.91
C ALA A 288 -20.59 1.05 22.15
N ASP A 289 -21.09 0.94 23.38
CA ASP A 289 -22.12 -0.05 23.76
C ASP A 289 -23.45 0.21 23.01
N GLY A 290 -23.80 1.48 22.81
CA GLY A 290 -24.94 1.90 21.99
C GLY A 290 -24.83 1.49 20.51
N LEU A 291 -23.60 1.36 19.99
CA LEU A 291 -23.32 0.84 18.64
C LEU A 291 -23.27 -0.70 18.60
N GLY A 292 -23.31 -1.36 19.77
CA GLY A 292 -23.12 -2.79 19.92
C GLY A 292 -21.67 -3.24 19.70
N LEU A 293 -20.71 -2.38 20.02
CA LEU A 293 -19.28 -2.69 20.06
C LEU A 293 -18.93 -3.21 21.46
N VAL A 294 -17.91 -4.06 21.58
CA VAL A 294 -17.43 -4.57 22.85
C VAL A 294 -16.14 -3.84 23.22
N LEU A 295 -16.27 -2.73 23.96
CA LEU A 295 -15.12 -1.98 24.47
C LEU A 295 -14.65 -2.56 25.80
N THR A 296 -13.40 -2.99 25.86
CA THR A 296 -12.72 -3.34 27.12
C THR A 296 -11.90 -2.13 27.57
N ALA A 297 -12.51 -1.33 28.44
CA ALA A 297 -11.89 -0.20 29.13
C ALA A 297 -11.31 -0.65 30.49
N PRO A 298 -10.37 0.12 31.09
CA PRO A 298 -9.82 -0.13 32.44
C PRO A 298 -10.85 -0.09 33.58
#